data_AF-A0A4Y2QAL2-F1
#
_entry.id   AF-A0A4Y2QAL2-F1
#
_cell.length_a   1.000
_cell.length_b   1.000
_cell.length_c   1.000
_cell.angle_alpha   90.00
_cell.angle_beta   90.00
_cell.angle_gamma   90.00
#
_symmetry.space_group_name_H-M   'P 1'
#
loop_
_entity.id
_entity.type
_entity.pdbx_description
1 polymer ?
#
loop_
_entity_poly.entity_id
_entity_poly.type
_entity_poly.pdbx_seq_one_letter_code
_entity_poly.pdbx_strand_id
1 'polypeptide(L)'
;MKRFLSHLLLVIGIFATAFHYGSCQSCHLRELDLCAATLVLFNQSPTGVATNEPDLNRQCTYINEAEQCFRNFTVRCMTPLQRELLGFVSEGSEKLLNEYCTQGTDLRANYLKHAPCLNDAHSLQKDCLTDLQAAMETISSSDFQKRIPMACCGYQRYMNCARVTVEKKCGKAAVDFMQLLLRNAVSRLPDIVCTGYGSENHECHSLLPPPGTQPQGSKSDSTLSRLFAAYLGN
;
A
#
# COMPACT_ATOMS: atom_id res chain seq x y z
N MET A 1 40.64 35.85 29.25
CA MET A 1 40.26 34.43 29.46
C MET A 1 38.75 34.20 29.53
N LYS A 2 38.00 34.78 30.49
CA LYS A 2 36.55 34.53 30.66
C LYS A 2 35.67 34.82 29.42
N ARG A 3 35.91 35.92 28.70
CA ARG A 3 35.17 36.26 27.47
C ARG A 3 35.39 35.25 26.33
N PHE A 4 36.62 34.79 26.15
CA PHE A 4 36.97 33.81 25.12
C PHE A 4 36.31 32.44 25.37
N LEU A 5 36.31 32.01 26.65
CA LEU A 5 35.65 30.77 27.06
C LEU A 5 34.12 30.83 26.87
N SER A 6 33.51 31.99 27.13
CA SER A 6 32.07 32.21 26.93
C SER A 6 31.66 32.16 25.45
N HIS A 7 32.45 32.74 24.54
CA HIS A 7 32.21 32.64 23.10
C HIS A 7 32.42 31.22 22.57
N LEU A 8 33.43 30.51 23.07
CA LEU A 8 33.68 29.12 22.69
C LEU A 8 32.52 28.20 23.09
N LEU A 9 31.98 28.37 24.30
CA LEU A 9 30.82 27.60 24.78
C LEU A 9 29.54 27.91 23.98
N LEU A 10 29.32 29.16 23.60
CA LEU A 10 28.20 29.56 22.73
C LEU A 10 28.30 28.92 21.34
N VAL A 11 29.49 28.94 20.74
CA VAL A 11 29.73 28.33 19.43
C VAL A 11 29.53 26.81 19.50
N ILE A 12 30.09 26.13 20.52
CA ILE A 12 29.89 24.69 20.72
C ILE A 12 28.41 24.35 20.93
N GLY A 13 27.68 25.17 21.69
CA GLY A 13 26.25 25.01 21.90
C GLY A 13 25.44 25.13 20.60
N ILE A 14 25.75 26.14 19.77
CA ILE A 14 25.10 26.34 18.47
C ILE A 14 25.39 25.16 17.53
N PHE A 15 26.65 24.73 17.43
CA PHE A 15 27.01 23.56 16.62
C PHE A 15 26.32 22.28 17.11
N ALA A 16 26.31 22.02 18.42
CA ALA A 16 25.62 20.86 18.98
C ALA A 16 24.11 20.88 18.68
N THR A 17 23.44 22.03 18.82
CA THR A 17 22.02 22.16 18.45
C THR A 17 21.78 21.94 16.96
N ALA A 18 22.61 22.49 16.07
CA ALA A 18 22.48 22.30 14.62
C ALA A 18 22.67 20.83 14.20
N PHE A 19 23.65 20.12 14.79
CA PHE A 19 23.87 18.70 14.54
C PHE A 19 22.69 17.82 15.02
N HIS A 20 22.09 18.13 16.17
CA HIS A 20 20.90 17.41 16.66
C HIS A 20 19.64 17.67 15.82
N TYR A 21 19.46 18.90 15.30
CA TYR A 21 18.34 19.21 14.41
C TYR A 21 18.47 18.54 13.03
N GLY A 22 19.68 18.44 12.47
CA GLY A 22 19.92 17.82 11.17
C GLY A 22 19.61 16.31 11.14
N SER A 23 19.93 15.56 12.20
CA SER A 23 19.57 14.14 12.31
C SER A 23 18.06 13.91 12.55
N CYS A 24 17.35 14.90 13.08
CA CYS A 24 15.94 14.77 13.43
C CYS A 24 15.00 14.92 12.21
N GLN A 25 15.41 15.63 11.15
CA GLN A 25 14.61 15.74 9.93
C GLN A 25 14.63 14.47 9.07
N SER A 26 15.76 13.77 9.00
CA SER A 26 15.92 12.57 8.15
C SER A 26 15.18 11.32 8.64
N CYS A 27 14.57 11.37 9.82
CA CYS A 27 13.79 10.26 10.39
C CYS A 27 12.30 10.60 10.57
N HIS A 28 11.84 11.68 9.96
CA HIS A 28 10.41 11.98 9.90
C HIS A 28 9.70 11.00 8.96
N LEU A 29 8.43 10.63 9.26
CA LEU A 29 7.62 9.76 8.38
C LEU A 29 7.43 10.33 6.96
N ARG A 30 7.70 11.62 6.78
CA ARG A 30 7.68 12.28 5.46
C ARG A 30 8.69 11.66 4.50
N GLU A 31 9.81 11.15 4.99
CA GLU A 31 10.79 10.46 4.14
C GLU A 31 10.21 9.16 3.57
N LEU A 32 9.34 8.47 4.32
CA LEU A 32 8.62 7.30 3.82
C LEU A 32 7.59 7.67 2.75
N ASP A 33 6.89 8.79 2.92
CA ASP A 33 5.98 9.30 1.87
C ASP A 33 6.74 9.61 0.58
N LEU A 34 7.96 10.16 0.68
CA LEU A 34 8.83 10.40 -0.46
C LEU A 34 9.30 9.10 -1.12
N CYS A 35 9.60 8.06 -0.33
CA CYS A 35 9.91 6.73 -0.88
C CYS A 35 8.72 6.15 -1.66
N ALA A 36 7.49 6.32 -1.17
CA ALA A 36 6.28 5.81 -1.83
C ALA A 36 5.84 6.66 -3.04
N ALA A 37 6.26 7.92 -3.12
CA ALA A 37 5.86 8.84 -4.19
C ALA A 37 6.29 8.34 -5.59
N THR A 38 7.43 7.65 -5.71
CA THR A 38 7.87 7.06 -6.99
C THR A 38 6.94 5.92 -7.44
N LEU A 39 6.25 5.25 -6.51
CA LEU A 39 5.29 4.19 -6.81
C LEU A 39 3.96 4.75 -7.37
N VAL A 40 3.67 6.05 -7.19
CA VAL A 40 2.55 6.70 -7.90
C VAL A 40 2.75 6.66 -9.42
N LEU A 41 4.01 6.59 -9.87
CA LEU A 41 4.34 6.45 -11.29
C LEU A 41 3.93 5.07 -11.87
N PHE A 42 3.60 4.07 -11.05
CA PHE A 42 3.00 2.82 -11.55
C PHE A 42 1.72 3.07 -12.33
N ASN A 43 0.92 4.02 -11.87
CA ASN A 43 -0.39 4.34 -12.43
C ASN A 43 -0.31 5.31 -13.62
N GLN A 44 0.90 5.74 -14.02
CA GLN A 44 1.12 6.58 -15.21
C GLN A 44 1.23 5.75 -16.50
N SER A 45 1.38 4.42 -16.42
CA SER A 45 1.03 3.56 -17.55
C SER A 45 -0.49 3.69 -17.77
N PRO A 46 -1.02 3.77 -19.02
CA PRO A 46 -2.43 4.09 -19.32
C PRO A 46 -3.49 3.27 -18.55
N THR A 47 -3.08 2.18 -17.93
CA THR A 47 -3.92 1.22 -17.21
C THR A 47 -3.36 0.77 -15.86
N GLY A 48 -2.21 1.30 -15.40
CA GLY A 48 -1.57 0.95 -14.11
C GLY A 48 -0.96 -0.46 -14.00
N VAL A 49 -1.31 -1.38 -14.90
CA VAL A 49 -0.82 -2.77 -14.93
C VAL A 49 0.20 -2.92 -16.06
N ALA A 50 1.43 -3.36 -15.76
CA ALA A 50 2.36 -3.75 -16.81
C ALA A 50 1.87 -5.02 -17.50
N THR A 51 1.66 -4.99 -18.81
CA THR A 51 1.12 -6.12 -19.59
C THR A 51 2.17 -6.80 -20.47
N ASN A 52 3.38 -6.27 -20.51
CA ASN A 52 4.50 -6.76 -21.32
C ASN A 52 5.83 -6.55 -20.58
N GLU A 53 6.88 -7.21 -21.07
CA GLU A 53 8.22 -7.16 -20.49
C GLU A 53 8.81 -5.75 -20.37
N PRO A 54 8.79 -4.88 -21.42
CA PRO A 54 9.26 -3.50 -21.31
C PRO A 54 8.58 -2.70 -20.19
N ASP A 55 7.26 -2.75 -20.12
CA ASP A 55 6.50 -2.04 -19.08
C ASP A 55 6.83 -2.58 -17.70
N LEU A 56 6.95 -3.91 -17.58
CA LEU A 56 7.26 -4.59 -16.33
C LEU A 56 8.67 -4.24 -15.84
N ASN A 57 9.66 -4.18 -16.74
CA ASN A 57 11.01 -3.74 -16.41
C ASN A 57 11.04 -2.28 -15.94
N ARG A 58 10.27 -1.41 -16.60
CA ARG A 58 10.12 -0.01 -16.18
C ARG A 58 9.52 0.09 -14.78
N GLN A 59 8.47 -0.69 -14.50
CA GLN A 59 7.87 -0.76 -13.17
C GLN A 59 8.89 -1.22 -12.12
N CYS A 60 9.67 -2.25 -12.42
CA CYS A 60 10.69 -2.75 -11.51
C CYS A 60 11.79 -1.73 -11.18
N THR A 61 12.11 -0.80 -12.07
CA THR A 61 12.99 0.34 -11.73
C THR A 61 12.43 1.16 -10.57
N TYR A 62 11.15 1.53 -10.63
CA TYR A 62 10.51 2.32 -9.56
C TYR A 62 10.35 1.54 -8.25
N ILE A 63 10.01 0.24 -8.31
CA ILE A 63 9.99 -0.65 -7.12
C ILE A 63 11.37 -0.64 -6.45
N ASN A 64 12.43 -0.87 -7.23
CA ASN A 64 13.78 -0.97 -6.69
C ASN A 64 14.26 0.34 -6.06
N GLU A 65 13.92 1.48 -6.66
CA GLU A 65 14.20 2.80 -6.10
C GLU A 65 13.49 3.02 -4.76
N ALA A 66 12.18 2.71 -4.68
CA ALA A 66 11.42 2.85 -3.45
C ALA A 66 11.91 1.90 -2.35
N GLU A 67 12.23 0.64 -2.70
CA GLU A 67 12.77 -0.31 -1.73
C GLU A 67 14.13 0.13 -1.20
N GLN A 68 15.02 0.67 -2.06
CA GLN A 68 16.30 1.21 -1.61
C GLN A 68 16.12 2.41 -0.68
N CYS A 69 15.19 3.31 -1.00
CA CYS A 69 14.81 4.43 -0.14
C CYS A 69 14.32 3.94 1.23
N PHE A 70 13.39 2.98 1.24
CA PHE A 70 12.83 2.40 2.45
C PHE A 70 13.91 1.71 3.30
N ARG A 71 14.78 0.88 2.69
CA ARG A 71 15.91 0.24 3.36
C ARG A 71 16.87 1.25 4.00
N ASN A 72 17.17 2.35 3.31
CA ASN A 72 18.02 3.41 3.87
C ASN A 72 17.38 4.08 5.09
N PHE A 73 16.07 4.32 5.05
CA PHE A 73 15.33 4.85 6.20
C PHE A 73 15.36 3.87 7.39
N THR A 74 15.07 2.59 7.17
CA THR A 74 14.97 1.61 8.27
C THR A 74 16.33 1.39 8.97
N VAL A 75 17.42 1.37 8.20
CA VAL A 75 18.78 1.26 8.76
C VAL A 75 19.12 2.48 9.63
N ARG A 76 18.73 3.69 9.20
CA ARG A 76 19.09 4.93 9.90
C ARG A 76 18.16 5.25 11.08
N CYS A 77 16.88 4.96 10.95
CA CYS A 77 15.84 5.56 11.79
C CYS A 77 15.10 4.57 12.69
N MET A 78 15.21 3.26 12.44
CA MET A 78 14.55 2.26 13.27
C MET A 78 15.50 1.65 14.31
N THR A 79 14.94 1.17 15.41
CA THR A 79 15.64 0.35 16.40
C THR A 79 15.85 -1.08 15.90
N PRO A 80 16.75 -1.88 16.51
CA PRO A 80 16.92 -3.28 16.15
C PRO A 80 15.62 -4.10 16.20
N LEU A 81 14.82 -3.94 17.26
CA LEU A 81 13.54 -4.64 17.42
C LEU A 81 12.53 -4.23 16.34
N GLN A 82 12.45 -2.94 16.01
CA GLN A 82 11.57 -2.47 14.93
C GLN A 82 11.98 -3.04 13.57
N ARG A 83 13.29 -3.16 13.30
CA ARG A 83 13.78 -3.80 12.06
C ARG A 83 13.46 -5.29 12.01
N GLU A 84 13.57 -6.00 13.12
CA GLU A 84 13.21 -7.41 13.22
C GLU A 84 11.72 -7.62 12.97
N LEU A 85 10.86 -6.83 13.63
CA LEU A 85 9.42 -6.86 13.42
C LEU A 85 9.07 -6.52 11.97
N LEU A 86 9.70 -5.48 11.40
CA LEU A 86 9.47 -5.07 10.03
C LEU A 86 9.87 -6.18 9.04
N GLY A 87 11.06 -6.77 9.19
CA GLY A 87 11.52 -7.86 8.35
C GLY A 87 10.59 -9.08 8.41
N PHE A 88 10.07 -9.41 9.60
CA PHE A 88 9.08 -10.47 9.74
C PHE A 88 7.78 -10.18 8.98
N VAL A 89 7.28 -8.94 9.01
CA VAL A 89 6.04 -8.59 8.29
C VAL A 89 6.25 -8.35 6.79
N SER A 90 7.47 -8.00 6.34
CA SER A 90 7.80 -7.72 4.94
C SER A 90 8.36 -8.92 4.17
N GLU A 91 8.75 -10.01 4.81
CA GLU A 91 9.40 -11.17 4.17
C GLU A 91 8.65 -11.66 2.92
N GLY A 92 7.32 -11.81 3.02
CA GLY A 92 6.49 -12.24 1.90
C GLY A 92 6.48 -11.23 0.74
N SER A 93 6.41 -9.95 1.05
CA SER A 93 6.42 -8.86 0.07
C SER A 93 7.78 -8.75 -0.62
N GLU A 94 8.87 -8.86 0.12
CA GLU A 94 10.23 -8.84 -0.43
C GLU A 94 10.47 -10.02 -1.39
N LYS A 95 10.04 -11.23 -1.00
CA LYS A 95 10.11 -12.40 -1.87
C LYS A 95 9.31 -12.21 -3.15
N LEU A 96 8.08 -11.69 -3.04
CA LEU A 96 7.22 -11.40 -4.18
C LEU A 96 7.88 -10.42 -5.14
N LEU A 97 8.35 -9.28 -4.63
CA LEU A 97 8.95 -8.23 -5.46
C LEU A 97 10.22 -8.75 -6.15
N ASN A 98 11.03 -9.53 -5.44
CA ASN A 98 12.21 -10.16 -6.03
C ASN A 98 11.82 -11.13 -7.16
N GLU A 99 10.85 -12.03 -6.95
CA GLU A 99 10.39 -12.94 -8.00
C GLU A 99 9.75 -12.19 -9.17
N TYR A 100 8.93 -11.17 -8.89
CA TYR A 100 8.25 -10.34 -9.87
C TYR A 100 9.23 -9.56 -10.76
N CYS A 101 10.29 -9.01 -10.17
CA CYS A 101 11.28 -8.19 -10.87
C CYS A 101 12.47 -8.95 -11.45
N THR A 102 12.64 -10.22 -11.10
CA THR A 102 13.67 -11.07 -11.70
C THR A 102 13.16 -11.72 -12.98
N GLN A 103 13.90 -11.54 -14.07
CA GLN A 103 13.57 -12.18 -15.36
C GLN A 103 13.69 -13.70 -15.26
N GLY A 104 12.76 -14.42 -15.92
CA GLY A 104 12.79 -15.88 -16.00
C GLY A 104 12.18 -16.63 -14.81
N THR A 105 11.59 -15.95 -13.82
CA THR A 105 10.87 -16.61 -12.73
C THR A 105 9.48 -17.07 -13.19
N ASP A 106 9.00 -18.16 -12.59
CA ASP A 106 7.64 -18.67 -12.84
C ASP A 106 6.58 -17.63 -12.48
N LEU A 107 6.78 -16.88 -11.39
CA LEU A 107 5.86 -15.83 -10.95
C LEU A 107 5.74 -14.72 -11.99
N ARG A 108 6.87 -14.24 -12.53
CA ARG A 108 6.89 -13.21 -13.57
C ARG A 108 6.24 -13.70 -14.86
N ALA A 109 6.54 -14.92 -15.29
CA ALA A 109 5.93 -15.51 -16.47
C ALA A 109 4.41 -15.66 -16.31
N ASN A 110 3.96 -16.13 -15.15
CA ASN A 110 2.53 -16.28 -14.85
C ASN A 110 1.83 -14.92 -14.70
N TYR A 111 2.52 -13.91 -14.17
CA TYR A 111 2.04 -12.53 -14.17
C TYR A 111 1.76 -12.03 -15.58
N LEU A 112 2.74 -12.10 -16.48
CA LEU A 112 2.59 -11.62 -17.86
C LEU A 112 1.53 -12.39 -18.64
N LYS A 113 1.29 -13.66 -18.30
CA LYS A 113 0.19 -14.46 -18.87
C LYS A 113 -1.19 -13.91 -18.52
N HIS A 114 -1.38 -13.43 -17.29
CA HIS A 114 -2.70 -12.97 -16.80
C HIS A 114 -2.89 -11.45 -16.90
N ALA A 115 -1.81 -10.68 -16.90
CA ALA A 115 -1.84 -9.23 -16.89
C ALA A 115 -2.67 -8.60 -18.02
N PRO A 116 -2.62 -9.05 -19.29
CA PRO A 116 -3.43 -8.44 -20.35
C PRO A 116 -4.95 -8.53 -20.10
N CYS A 117 -5.45 -9.68 -19.63
CA CYS A 117 -6.88 -9.80 -19.34
C CYS A 117 -7.29 -9.00 -18.10
N LEU A 118 -6.47 -9.04 -17.04
CA LEU A 118 -6.72 -8.28 -15.82
C LEU A 118 -6.73 -6.76 -16.10
N ASN A 119 -5.84 -6.32 -16.98
CA ASN A 119 -5.77 -4.97 -17.49
C ASN A 119 -7.06 -4.55 -18.20
N ASP A 120 -7.56 -5.40 -19.11
CA ASP A 120 -8.84 -5.15 -19.77
C ASP A 120 -10.02 -5.20 -18.79
N ALA A 121 -9.92 -5.99 -17.72
CA ALA A 121 -10.93 -6.10 -16.68
C ALA A 121 -10.88 -4.95 -15.67
N HIS A 122 -9.86 -4.09 -15.70
CA HIS A 122 -9.66 -3.02 -14.72
C HIS A 122 -10.87 -2.08 -14.62
N SER A 123 -11.45 -1.69 -15.76
CA SER A 123 -12.65 -0.84 -15.78
C SER A 123 -13.88 -1.51 -15.13
N LEU A 124 -13.95 -2.84 -15.13
CA LEU A 124 -15.03 -3.59 -14.49
C LEU A 124 -14.87 -3.68 -12.97
N GLN A 125 -13.67 -3.43 -12.46
CA GLN A 125 -13.41 -3.40 -11.02
C GLN A 125 -13.65 -2.01 -10.41
N LYS A 126 -13.96 -0.99 -11.24
CA LYS A 126 -14.19 0.38 -10.78
C LYS A 126 -15.29 0.45 -9.72
N ASP A 127 -16.37 -0.30 -9.89
CA ASP A 127 -17.47 -0.34 -8.93
C ASP A 127 -17.01 -0.98 -7.60
N CYS A 128 -16.19 -2.04 -7.66
CA CYS A 128 -15.61 -2.66 -6.47
C CYS A 128 -14.70 -1.69 -5.69
N LEU A 129 -13.89 -0.91 -6.41
CA LEU A 129 -12.99 0.09 -5.82
C LEU A 129 -13.76 1.28 -5.25
N THR A 130 -14.86 1.69 -5.91
CA THR A 130 -15.76 2.74 -5.43
C THR A 130 -16.38 2.35 -4.09
N ASP A 131 -16.88 1.12 -4.00
CA ASP A 131 -17.43 0.58 -2.74
C ASP A 131 -16.38 0.47 -1.64
N LEU A 132 -15.15 0.07 -1.98
CA LEU A 132 -14.06 0.01 -1.02
C LEU A 132 -13.72 1.40 -0.49
N GLN A 133 -13.64 2.40 -1.37
CA GLN A 133 -13.33 3.77 -0.99
C GLN A 133 -14.41 4.37 -0.09
N ALA A 134 -15.69 4.18 -0.42
CA ALA A 134 -16.79 4.62 0.44
C ALA A 134 -16.77 3.95 1.82
N ALA A 135 -16.39 2.67 1.90
CA ALA A 135 -16.16 2.00 3.19
C ALA A 135 -15.00 2.63 3.97
N MET A 136 -13.87 2.93 3.32
CA MET A 136 -12.72 3.55 3.98
C MET A 136 -13.02 4.93 4.58
N GLU A 137 -13.86 5.73 3.92
CA GLU A 137 -14.26 7.05 4.41
C GLU A 137 -15.12 7.00 5.67
N THR A 138 -15.95 5.95 5.79
CA THR A 138 -16.79 5.75 6.98
C THR A 138 -16.03 5.15 8.15
N ILE A 139 -14.99 4.34 7.90
CA ILE A 139 -14.13 3.79 8.97
C ILE A 139 -13.48 4.90 9.79
N SER A 140 -13.00 5.97 9.15
CA SER A 140 -12.30 7.05 9.85
C SER A 140 -13.20 7.85 10.80
N SER A 141 -14.48 8.01 10.45
CA SER A 141 -15.47 8.75 11.24
C SER A 141 -16.25 7.88 12.22
N SER A 142 -16.04 6.56 12.20
CA SER A 142 -16.73 5.60 13.06
C SER A 142 -16.04 5.36 14.40
N ASP A 143 -16.84 4.89 15.37
CA ASP A 143 -16.39 4.45 16.69
C ASP A 143 -15.23 3.47 16.56
N PHE A 144 -14.19 3.64 17.39
CA PHE A 144 -12.98 2.83 17.34
C PHE A 144 -13.26 1.32 17.34
N GLN A 145 -14.22 0.87 18.16
CA GLN A 145 -14.60 -0.55 18.29
C GLN A 145 -15.21 -1.12 17.00
N LYS A 146 -15.81 -0.28 16.15
CA LYS A 146 -16.42 -0.70 14.89
C LYS A 146 -15.44 -0.68 13.72
N ARG A 147 -14.26 -0.07 13.89
CA ARG A 147 -13.29 0.12 12.78
C ARG A 147 -12.75 -1.20 12.23
N ILE A 148 -12.40 -2.16 13.09
CA ILE A 148 -11.93 -3.48 12.65
C ILE A 148 -13.05 -4.25 11.96
N PRO A 149 -14.25 -4.42 12.56
CA PRO A 149 -15.40 -5.02 11.87
C PRO A 149 -15.70 -4.37 10.51
N MET A 150 -15.75 -3.03 10.45
CA MET A 150 -15.98 -2.28 9.20
C MET A 150 -14.88 -2.53 8.16
N ALA A 151 -13.61 -2.49 8.57
CA ALA A 151 -12.48 -2.77 7.67
C ALA A 151 -12.57 -4.19 7.12
N CYS A 152 -12.90 -5.17 7.96
CA CYS A 152 -13.05 -6.55 7.55
C CYS A 152 -14.24 -6.77 6.62
N CYS A 153 -15.39 -6.15 6.90
CA CYS A 153 -16.53 -6.19 6.01
C CYS A 153 -16.21 -5.53 4.65
N GLY A 154 -15.53 -4.38 4.66
CA GLY A 154 -15.12 -3.67 3.44
C GLY A 154 -14.15 -4.50 2.59
N TYR A 155 -13.16 -5.12 3.24
CA TYR A 155 -12.22 -6.05 2.61
C TYR A 155 -12.94 -7.23 1.95
N GLN A 156 -13.82 -7.91 2.69
CA GLN A 156 -14.56 -9.08 2.18
C GLN A 156 -15.49 -8.71 1.01
N ARG A 157 -16.18 -7.57 1.09
CA ARG A 157 -17.01 -7.06 -0.02
C ARG A 157 -16.18 -6.79 -1.27
N TYR A 158 -15.06 -6.09 -1.11
CA TYR A 158 -14.14 -5.81 -2.22
C TYR A 158 -13.60 -7.09 -2.84
N MET A 159 -13.09 -8.02 -2.03
CA MET A 159 -12.53 -9.28 -2.49
C MET A 159 -13.55 -10.14 -3.24
N ASN A 160 -14.79 -10.21 -2.75
CA ASN A 160 -15.84 -10.96 -3.44
C ASN A 160 -16.24 -10.30 -4.77
N CYS A 161 -16.38 -8.97 -4.79
CA CYS A 161 -16.69 -8.21 -6.00
C CYS A 161 -15.59 -8.41 -7.07
N ALA A 162 -14.33 -8.20 -6.69
CA ALA A 162 -13.18 -8.38 -7.58
C ALA A 162 -13.10 -9.83 -8.10
N ARG A 163 -13.30 -10.82 -7.22
CA ARG A 163 -13.29 -12.25 -7.58
C ARG A 163 -14.33 -12.58 -8.64
N VAL A 164 -15.59 -12.22 -8.41
CA VAL A 164 -16.70 -12.52 -9.34
C VAL A 164 -16.48 -11.83 -10.69
N THR A 165 -16.07 -10.56 -10.67
CA THR A 165 -15.79 -9.78 -11.88
C THR A 165 -14.66 -10.38 -12.70
N VAL A 166 -13.53 -10.74 -12.06
CA VAL A 166 -12.37 -11.34 -12.73
C VAL A 166 -12.68 -12.75 -13.21
N GLU A 167 -13.37 -13.57 -12.42
CA GLU A 167 -13.72 -14.94 -12.81
C GLU A 167 -14.57 -14.94 -14.09
N LYS A 168 -15.58 -14.06 -14.14
CA LYS A 168 -16.48 -13.94 -15.28
C LYS A 168 -15.76 -13.51 -16.57
N LYS A 169 -14.72 -12.69 -16.48
CA LYS A 169 -14.00 -12.14 -17.65
C LYS A 169 -12.74 -12.92 -18.02
N CYS A 170 -11.95 -13.31 -17.04
CA CYS A 170 -10.60 -13.87 -17.21
C CYS A 170 -10.47 -15.32 -16.75
N GLY A 171 -11.54 -15.90 -16.17
CA GLY A 171 -11.55 -17.27 -15.68
C GLY A 171 -10.87 -17.46 -14.32
N LYS A 172 -11.03 -18.66 -13.77
CA LYS A 172 -10.59 -19.01 -12.42
C LYS A 172 -9.07 -18.92 -12.22
N ALA A 173 -8.27 -19.27 -13.23
CA ALA A 173 -6.81 -19.17 -13.12
C ALA A 173 -6.32 -17.74 -12.86
N ALA A 174 -6.99 -16.73 -13.45
CA ALA A 174 -6.66 -15.33 -13.20
C ALA A 174 -7.05 -14.89 -11.78
N VAL A 175 -8.14 -15.43 -11.24
CA VAL A 175 -8.55 -15.22 -9.84
C VAL A 175 -7.52 -15.79 -8.88
N ASP A 176 -7.12 -17.05 -9.08
CA ASP A 176 -6.15 -17.72 -8.21
C ASP A 176 -4.81 -16.97 -8.21
N PHE A 177 -4.41 -16.47 -9.38
CA PHE A 177 -3.22 -15.64 -9.53
C PHE A 177 -3.36 -14.27 -8.83
N MET A 178 -4.49 -13.58 -8.99
CA MET A 178 -4.76 -12.32 -8.30
C MET A 178 -4.73 -12.48 -6.77
N GLN A 179 -5.30 -13.57 -6.25
CA GLN A 179 -5.27 -13.88 -4.82
C GLN A 179 -3.85 -14.19 -4.32
N LEU A 180 -3.04 -14.90 -5.11
CA LEU A 180 -1.63 -15.15 -4.80
C LEU A 180 -0.86 -13.83 -4.69
N LEU A 181 -1.02 -12.93 -5.66
CA LEU A 181 -0.39 -11.62 -5.64
C LEU A 181 -0.80 -10.81 -4.41
N LEU A 182 -2.10 -10.71 -4.12
CA LEU A 182 -2.60 -9.95 -2.97
C LEU A 182 -2.05 -10.50 -1.65
N ARG A 183 -2.09 -11.82 -1.44
CA ARG A 183 -1.56 -12.46 -0.22
C ARG A 183 -0.08 -12.23 -0.02
N ASN A 184 0.68 -12.23 -1.10
CA ASN A 184 2.11 -11.99 -1.04
C ASN A 184 2.43 -10.49 -0.90
N ALA A 185 1.58 -9.60 -1.41
CA ALA A 185 1.78 -8.15 -1.34
C ALA A 185 1.46 -7.56 0.03
N VAL A 186 0.28 -7.88 0.60
CA VAL A 186 -0.24 -7.31 1.87
C VAL A 186 -0.22 -8.28 3.05
N SER A 187 0.44 -9.43 2.91
CA SER A 187 0.44 -10.58 3.83
C SER A 187 -0.89 -11.36 3.87
N ARG A 188 -0.88 -12.49 4.58
CA ARG A 188 -2.09 -13.26 4.90
C ARG A 188 -2.86 -12.72 6.11
N LEU A 189 -2.37 -11.67 6.76
CA LEU A 189 -3.00 -11.11 7.97
C LEU A 189 -4.45 -10.68 7.75
N PRO A 190 -4.82 -9.98 6.66
CA PRO A 190 -6.23 -9.62 6.43
C PRO A 190 -7.15 -10.84 6.38
N ASP A 191 -6.74 -11.93 5.72
CA ASP A 191 -7.52 -13.17 5.66
C ASP A 191 -7.71 -13.79 7.05
N ILE A 192 -6.68 -13.74 7.89
CA ILE A 192 -6.71 -14.30 9.25
C ILE A 192 -7.59 -13.43 10.16
N VAL A 193 -7.33 -12.12 10.22
CA VAL A 193 -8.04 -11.19 11.12
C VAL A 193 -9.51 -11.07 10.74
N CYS A 194 -9.81 -11.11 9.44
CA CYS A 194 -11.17 -10.93 8.94
C CYS A 194 -11.94 -12.25 8.75
N THR A 195 -11.44 -13.34 9.32
CA THR A 195 -12.18 -14.61 9.37
C THR A 195 -13.49 -14.39 10.16
N GLY A 196 -14.63 -14.65 9.53
CA GLY A 196 -15.97 -14.48 10.13
C GLY A 196 -16.74 -13.23 9.68
N TYR A 197 -16.13 -12.32 8.92
CA TYR A 197 -16.79 -11.12 8.38
C TYR A 197 -17.25 -11.28 6.91
N GLY A 198 -17.64 -12.49 6.52
CA GLY A 198 -18.05 -12.81 5.15
C GLY A 198 -19.39 -12.19 4.72
N SER A 199 -19.80 -12.42 3.47
CA SER A 199 -21.03 -11.87 2.89
C SER A 199 -22.33 -12.26 3.60
N GLU A 200 -22.32 -13.32 4.40
CA GLU A 200 -23.47 -13.77 5.19
C GLU A 200 -23.52 -13.13 6.59
N ASN A 201 -22.48 -12.39 6.99
CA ASN A 201 -22.46 -11.73 8.28
C ASN A 201 -23.37 -10.49 8.23
N HIS A 202 -24.52 -10.57 8.92
CA HIS A 202 -25.50 -9.49 9.00
C HIS A 202 -24.93 -8.18 9.56
N GLU A 203 -23.90 -8.24 10.39
CA GLU A 203 -23.22 -7.05 10.91
C GLU A 203 -22.65 -6.20 9.76
N CYS A 204 -22.11 -6.84 8.72
CA CYS A 204 -21.52 -6.15 7.56
C CYS A 204 -22.53 -5.36 6.73
N HIS A 205 -23.80 -5.78 6.70
CA HIS A 205 -24.85 -5.01 6.01
C HIS A 205 -25.21 -3.70 6.72
N SER A 206 -25.08 -3.67 8.05
CA SER A 206 -25.37 -2.48 8.86
C SER A 206 -24.18 -1.53 9.00
N LEU A 207 -22.96 -2.07 8.90
CA LEU A 207 -21.72 -1.33 9.13
C LEU A 207 -21.21 -0.57 7.90
N LEU A 208 -21.54 -1.01 6.69
CA LEU A 208 -21.03 -0.40 5.47
C LEU A 208 -22.08 0.48 4.78
N PRO A 209 -21.65 1.52 4.05
CA PRO A 209 -22.51 2.20 3.10
C PRO A 209 -23.11 1.22 2.08
N PRO A 210 -24.32 1.49 1.55
CA PRO A 210 -24.91 0.72 0.47
C PRO A 210 -23.95 0.59 -0.73
N PRO A 211 -23.96 -0.53 -1.47
CA PRO A 211 -23.22 -0.65 -2.72
C PRO A 211 -23.55 0.48 -3.70
N GLY A 212 -22.54 1.00 -4.40
CA GLY A 212 -22.63 2.12 -5.34
C GLY A 212 -22.56 3.52 -4.69
N THR A 213 -22.38 3.60 -3.37
CA THR A 213 -22.19 4.88 -2.67
C THR A 213 -20.96 5.60 -3.24
N GLN A 214 -21.14 6.84 -3.68
CA GLN A 214 -20.04 7.63 -4.23
C GLN A 214 -19.13 8.16 -3.12
N PRO A 215 -17.81 7.89 -3.17
CA PRO A 215 -16.86 8.41 -2.20
C PRO A 215 -16.63 9.92 -2.41
N GLN A 216 -16.21 10.60 -1.35
CA GLN A 216 -15.78 12.00 -1.38
C GLN A 216 -14.40 12.16 -2.02
N GLY A 217 -13.59 11.11 -2.00
CA GLY A 217 -12.29 11.06 -2.67
C GLY A 217 -11.29 12.04 -2.09
N SER A 218 -10.69 12.87 -2.94
CA SER A 218 -9.74 13.92 -2.54
C SER A 218 -10.29 14.93 -1.52
N LYS A 219 -11.63 15.05 -1.42
CA LYS A 219 -12.31 15.92 -0.44
C LYS A 219 -12.58 15.25 0.91
N SER A 220 -12.23 13.97 1.06
CA SER A 220 -12.44 13.24 2.32
C SER A 220 -11.61 13.82 3.47
N ASP A 221 -12.19 13.83 4.67
CA ASP A 221 -11.46 14.16 5.91
C ASP A 221 -10.43 13.07 6.27
N SER A 222 -10.58 11.85 5.74
CA SER A 222 -9.65 10.73 5.96
C SER A 222 -8.38 10.88 5.14
N THR A 223 -7.23 11.00 5.81
CA THR A 223 -5.91 10.99 5.14
C THR A 223 -5.71 9.72 4.29
N LEU A 224 -6.15 8.56 4.80
CA LEU A 224 -6.06 7.30 4.09
C LEU A 224 -6.94 7.30 2.82
N SER A 225 -8.16 7.83 2.90
CA SER A 225 -9.03 7.94 1.70
C SER A 225 -8.45 8.89 0.67
N ARG A 226 -7.88 10.04 1.09
CA ARG A 226 -7.22 10.97 0.17
C ARG A 226 -6.02 10.35 -0.53
N LEU A 227 -5.21 9.58 0.20
CA LEU A 227 -4.09 8.83 -0.38
C LEU A 227 -4.59 7.79 -1.39
N PHE A 228 -5.61 7.02 -1.02
CA PHE A 228 -6.23 6.02 -1.89
C PHE A 228 -6.80 6.65 -3.18
N ALA A 229 -7.46 7.80 -3.06
CA ALA A 229 -7.97 8.58 -4.21
C ALA A 229 -6.84 8.99 -5.17
N ALA A 230 -5.72 9.48 -4.63
CA ALA A 230 -4.55 9.87 -5.42
C ALA A 230 -3.95 8.68 -6.20
N TYR A 231 -3.90 7.49 -5.59
CA TYR A 231 -3.46 6.28 -6.29
C TYR A 231 -4.45 5.82 -7.37
N LEU A 232 -5.75 5.93 -7.14
CA LEU A 232 -6.77 5.51 -8.10
C LEU A 232 -7.06 6.52 -9.22
N GLY A 233 -6.53 7.74 -9.14
CA GLY A 233 -6.75 8.79 -10.13
C GLY A 233 -8.16 9.40 -10.10
N ASN A 234 -8.81 9.40 -8.94
CA ASN A 234 -10.16 9.95 -8.72
C ASN A 234 -10.14 11.20 -7.82
#